data_AF-A0A4Q3EZW7-F1
#
_entry.id   AF-A0A4Q3EZW7-F1
#
_cell.length_a   1.000
_cell.length_b   1.000
_cell.length_c   1.000
_cell.angle_alpha   90.00
_cell.angle_beta   90.00
_cell.angle_gamma   90.00
#
_symmetry.space_group_name_H-M   'P 1'
#
loop_
_entity.id
_entity.type
_entity.pdbx_description
1 polymer ?
#
loop_
_entity_poly.entity_id
_entity_poly.type
_entity_poly.pdbx_seq_one_letter_code
_entity_poly.pdbx_strand_id
1 'polypeptide(L)'
;MFIYRKCLVILHSLLTQSGNSHWANWITRDIYEWDTEQSTSHHKSVFGGMGSINDQAIGPISEIGCWQNTLFDCLKSISWQYAHNWEISNTKAIPSILNTTVCKDCGYQEATSIDMEWYLARKNLPSMINLYLGRENFMELTNAKLLMQSKIVAIDREELIKTLGDNNITITKSRNRMSVCPNCQSKQLSFKDLDTRKREHHDATYSISWWSKLRGIFK
;
A
#
# COMPACT_ATOMS: atom_id res chain seq x y z
N MET A 1 6.06 0.89 22.43
CA MET A 1 6.76 2.17 22.18
C MET A 1 7.81 2.12 21.06
N PHE A 2 8.63 1.07 20.90
CA PHE A 2 9.64 0.98 19.81
C PHE A 2 9.10 1.04 18.36
N ILE A 3 7.84 0.69 18.15
CA ILE A 3 7.25 0.63 16.80
C ILE A 3 7.07 2.03 16.19
N TYR A 4 6.62 3.01 16.98
CA TYR A 4 6.47 4.40 16.51
C TYR A 4 7.78 4.92 15.91
N ARG A 5 8.87 4.84 16.67
CA ARG A 5 10.20 5.22 16.21
C ARG A 5 10.63 4.48 14.94
N LYS A 6 10.42 3.16 14.88
CA LYS A 6 10.73 2.35 13.70
C LYS A 6 9.95 2.81 12.46
N CYS A 7 8.67 3.16 12.61
CA CYS A 7 7.89 3.73 11.52
C CYS A 7 8.44 5.07 11.06
N LEU A 8 8.81 5.97 11.99
CA LEU A 8 9.43 7.25 11.65
C LEU A 8 10.74 7.09 10.87
N VAL A 9 11.61 6.15 11.28
CA VAL A 9 12.88 5.89 10.58
C VAL A 9 12.64 5.43 9.13
N ILE A 10 11.64 4.57 8.91
CA ILE A 10 11.29 4.13 7.55
C ILE A 10 10.68 5.30 6.75
N LEU A 11 9.77 6.08 7.34
CA LEU A 11 9.18 7.26 6.69
C LEU A 11 10.27 8.24 6.26
N HIS A 12 11.23 8.53 7.15
CA HIS A 12 12.40 9.37 6.83
C HIS A 12 13.17 8.80 5.64
N SER A 13 13.53 7.50 5.69
CA SER A 13 14.27 6.85 4.60
C SER A 13 13.56 6.96 3.24
N LEU A 14 12.26 6.69 3.21
CA LEU A 14 11.43 6.77 2.00
C LEU A 14 11.34 8.21 1.45
N LEU A 15 11.21 9.21 2.33
CA LEU A 15 11.19 10.62 1.96
C LEU A 15 12.54 11.09 1.40
N THR A 16 13.65 10.71 2.06
CA THR A 16 15.01 11.01 1.58
C THR A 16 15.26 10.41 0.20
N GLN A 17 14.92 9.14 0.00
CA GLN A 17 15.07 8.45 -1.29
C GLN A 17 14.23 9.09 -2.40
N SER A 18 13.11 9.71 -2.05
CA SER A 18 12.21 10.37 -2.99
C SER A 18 12.55 11.86 -3.21
N GLY A 19 13.63 12.35 -2.61
CA GLY A 19 14.04 13.76 -2.72
C GLY A 19 13.16 14.74 -1.95
N ASN A 20 12.28 14.28 -1.06
CA ASN A 20 11.36 15.12 -0.30
C ASN A 20 12.02 15.62 1.00
N SER A 21 13.00 16.51 0.85
CA SER A 21 13.85 17.00 1.95
C SER A 21 13.07 17.76 3.03
N HIS A 22 12.04 18.50 2.64
CA HIS A 22 11.18 19.25 3.57
C HIS A 22 10.55 18.32 4.61
N TRP A 23 9.84 17.28 4.16
CA TRP A 23 9.21 16.32 5.06
C TRP A 23 10.21 15.38 5.73
N ALA A 24 11.32 15.04 5.08
CA ALA A 24 12.38 14.26 5.72
C ALA A 24 12.94 14.98 6.96
N ASN A 25 13.29 16.27 6.83
CA ASN A 25 13.75 17.09 7.96
C ASN A 25 12.70 17.20 9.07
N TRP A 26 11.43 17.23 8.68
CA TRP A 26 10.32 17.27 9.62
C TRP A 26 10.24 15.97 10.46
N ILE A 27 10.36 14.81 9.81
CA ILE A 27 10.44 13.51 10.50
C ILE A 27 11.71 13.39 11.35
N THR A 28 12.84 14.00 10.96
CA THR A 28 14.05 14.06 11.79
C THR A 28 13.76 14.68 13.15
N ARG A 29 12.95 15.74 13.19
CA ARG A 29 12.52 16.36 14.44
C ARG A 29 11.61 15.45 15.26
N ASP A 30 10.66 14.75 14.62
CA ASP A 30 9.81 13.76 15.32
C ASP A 30 10.65 12.66 15.98
N ILE A 31 11.69 12.17 15.29
CA ILE A 31 12.60 11.15 15.82
C ILE A 31 13.38 11.72 17.01
N TYR A 32 13.89 12.95 16.90
CA TYR A 32 14.62 13.60 17.99
C TYR A 32 13.76 13.77 19.24
N GLU A 33 12.57 14.38 19.12
CA GLU A 33 11.66 14.60 20.24
C GLU A 33 11.20 13.28 20.88
N TRP A 34 11.03 12.23 20.08
CA TRP A 34 10.77 10.91 20.60
C TRP A 34 11.95 10.35 21.39
N ASP A 35 13.16 10.40 20.85
CA ASP A 35 14.34 9.81 21.47
C ASP A 35 14.74 10.54 22.77
N THR A 36 14.52 11.85 22.87
CA THR A 36 14.87 12.65 24.05
C THR A 36 13.77 12.70 25.11
N GLU A 37 12.52 12.87 24.69
CA GLU A 37 11.40 13.22 25.58
C GLU A 37 10.26 12.20 25.53
N GLN A 38 10.33 11.19 24.65
CA GLN A 38 9.21 10.31 24.30
C GLN A 38 7.96 11.12 23.88
N SER A 39 8.19 12.30 23.28
CA SER A 39 7.14 13.23 22.87
C SER A 39 6.62 12.91 21.47
N THR A 40 5.31 13.11 21.27
CA THR A 40 4.63 13.00 19.96
C THR A 40 3.92 14.29 19.57
N SER A 41 4.16 15.37 20.33
CA SER A 41 3.44 16.63 20.21
C SER A 41 3.71 17.32 18.86
N HIS A 42 4.97 17.34 18.42
CA HIS A 42 5.31 17.86 17.10
C HIS A 42 4.58 17.08 16.00
N HIS A 43 4.73 15.75 15.95
CA HIS A 43 4.03 14.86 15.01
C HIS A 43 2.53 15.16 14.91
N LYS A 44 1.86 15.32 16.07
CA LYS A 44 0.43 15.64 16.13
C LYS A 44 0.06 16.99 15.52
N SER A 45 0.95 17.99 15.64
CA SER A 45 0.64 19.38 15.30
C SER A 45 0.44 19.66 13.80
N VAL A 46 0.98 18.83 12.89
CA VAL A 46 0.88 19.08 11.43
C VAL A 46 0.33 17.93 10.61
N PHE A 47 0.12 16.75 11.20
CA PHE A 47 -0.45 15.62 10.47
C PHE A 47 -1.94 15.83 10.14
N GLY A 48 -2.57 16.89 10.66
CA GLY A 48 -3.90 17.35 10.25
C GLY A 48 -3.82 18.73 9.58
N GLY A 49 -4.25 18.83 8.31
CA GLY A 49 -4.30 20.09 7.57
C GLY A 49 -3.97 19.95 6.09
N MET A 50 -4.33 20.97 5.30
CA MET A 50 -3.97 21.06 3.89
C MET A 50 -2.47 21.30 3.74
N GLY A 51 -1.82 20.51 2.88
CA GLY A 51 -0.38 20.53 2.69
C GLY A 51 0.37 19.78 3.78
N SER A 52 -0.26 18.80 4.45
CA SER A 52 0.42 17.96 5.45
C SER A 52 1.21 16.83 4.78
N ILE A 53 1.96 16.07 5.57
CA ILE A 53 2.62 14.84 5.10
C ILE A 53 1.62 13.81 4.56
N ASN A 54 0.36 13.86 5.01
CA ASN A 54 -0.69 12.96 4.51
C ASN A 54 -1.03 13.23 3.04
N ASP A 55 -0.85 14.46 2.56
CA ASP A 55 -1.07 14.86 1.16
C ASP A 55 0.09 14.48 0.25
N GLN A 56 1.19 13.98 0.81
CA GLN A 56 2.37 13.61 0.04
C GLN A 56 2.22 12.21 -0.54
N ALA A 57 2.55 12.11 -1.83
CA ALA A 57 2.86 10.87 -2.50
C ALA A 57 4.37 10.76 -2.73
N ILE A 58 4.88 9.53 -2.74
CA ILE A 58 6.29 9.24 -2.98
C ILE A 58 6.46 8.17 -4.04
N GLY A 59 7.71 7.99 -4.50
CA GLY A 59 8.06 6.99 -5.51
C GLY A 59 7.71 7.41 -6.95
N PRO A 60 8.35 6.78 -7.95
CA PRO A 60 8.10 7.09 -9.36
C PRO A 60 6.79 6.45 -9.85
N ILE A 61 6.18 6.98 -10.93
CA ILE A 61 5.04 6.35 -11.62
C ILE A 61 5.50 5.04 -12.28
N SER A 62 5.49 3.97 -11.49
CA SER A 62 6.03 2.66 -11.81
C SER A 62 5.51 1.62 -10.83
N GLU A 63 5.70 0.34 -11.17
CA GLU A 63 5.34 -0.79 -10.34
C GLU A 63 5.97 -0.70 -8.93
N ILE A 64 7.27 -0.41 -8.85
CA ILE A 64 7.98 -0.24 -7.55
C ILE A 64 7.41 0.94 -6.76
N GLY A 65 7.07 2.04 -7.43
CA GLY A 65 6.53 3.23 -6.78
C GLY A 65 5.16 2.99 -6.13
N CYS A 66 4.31 2.13 -6.71
CA CYS A 66 3.05 1.73 -6.10
C CYS A 66 3.27 1.13 -4.70
N TRP A 67 4.28 0.27 -4.56
CA TRP A 67 4.64 -0.38 -3.30
C TRP A 67 5.26 0.60 -2.30
N GLN A 68 6.19 1.44 -2.75
CA GLN A 68 6.78 2.48 -1.91
C GLN A 68 5.74 3.44 -1.35
N ASN A 69 4.85 3.94 -2.21
CA ASN A 69 3.81 4.86 -1.80
C ASN A 69 2.78 4.21 -0.86
N THR A 70 2.36 2.98 -1.16
CA THR A 70 1.41 2.27 -0.28
C THR A 70 2.03 1.98 1.08
N LEU A 71 3.31 1.61 1.14
CA LEU A 71 4.03 1.45 2.40
C LEU A 71 4.09 2.78 3.17
N PHE A 72 4.38 3.88 2.48
CA PHE A 72 4.38 5.21 3.05
C PHE A 72 3.01 5.57 3.66
N ASP A 73 1.91 5.33 2.94
CA ASP A 73 0.55 5.56 3.44
C ASP A 73 0.21 4.70 4.67
N CYS A 74 0.58 3.41 4.65
CA CYS A 74 0.43 2.53 5.80
C CYS A 74 1.20 3.08 7.03
N LEU A 75 2.45 3.47 6.84
CA LEU A 75 3.31 3.93 7.94
C LEU A 75 2.89 5.28 8.49
N LYS A 76 2.44 6.22 7.65
CA LYS A 76 1.79 7.47 8.10
C LYS A 76 0.63 7.16 9.04
N SER A 77 -0.24 6.23 8.63
CA SER A 77 -1.41 5.82 9.40
C SER A 77 -1.05 5.14 10.72
N ILE A 78 -0.02 4.28 10.73
CA ILE A 78 0.45 3.61 11.94
C ILE A 78 1.09 4.61 12.91
N SER A 79 2.01 5.45 12.42
CA SER A 79 2.68 6.47 13.23
C SER A 79 1.66 7.40 13.89
N TRP A 80 0.63 7.82 13.15
CA TRP A 80 -0.44 8.66 13.68
C TRP A 80 -1.22 7.99 14.83
N GLN A 81 -1.59 6.72 14.67
CA GLN A 81 -2.29 5.94 15.71
C GLN A 81 -1.44 5.81 16.97
N TYR A 82 -0.15 5.48 16.81
CA TYR A 82 0.79 5.41 17.92
C TYR A 82 0.98 6.75 18.61
N ALA A 83 1.09 7.84 17.85
CA ALA A 83 1.21 9.18 18.42
C ALA A 83 0.03 9.48 19.36
N HIS A 84 -1.18 9.07 18.99
CA HIS A 84 -2.39 9.29 19.79
C HIS A 84 -2.65 8.26 20.89
N ASN A 85 -1.74 7.30 21.11
CA ASN A 85 -1.96 6.18 22.04
C ASN A 85 -3.26 5.42 21.77
N TRP A 86 -3.69 5.32 20.50
CA TRP A 86 -4.84 4.52 20.13
C TRP A 86 -4.49 3.03 20.22
N GLU A 87 -5.44 2.21 20.68
CA GLU A 87 -5.29 0.75 20.61
C GLU A 87 -5.15 0.34 19.15
N ILE A 88 -4.01 -0.27 18.81
CA ILE A 88 -3.69 -0.69 17.45
C ILE A 88 -4.44 -1.99 17.18
N SER A 89 -5.72 -1.85 16.88
CA SER A 89 -6.56 -2.93 16.37
C SER A 89 -6.36 -3.03 14.86
N ASN A 90 -5.19 -3.53 14.46
CA ASN A 90 -4.75 -3.72 13.09
C ASN A 90 -4.52 -2.43 12.30
N THR A 91 -3.54 -2.47 11.39
CA THR A 91 -3.50 -1.54 10.26
C THR A 91 -4.87 -1.53 9.58
N LYS A 92 -5.60 -0.40 9.62
CA LYS A 92 -6.87 -0.26 8.90
C LYS A 92 -6.65 -0.77 7.48
N ALA A 93 -7.45 -1.75 7.06
CA ALA A 93 -7.36 -2.29 5.72
C ALA A 93 -7.51 -1.14 4.72
N ILE A 94 -6.46 -0.88 3.94
CA ILE A 94 -6.57 0.04 2.81
C ILE A 94 -7.47 -0.67 1.80
N PRO A 95 -8.58 -0.07 1.34
CA PRO A 95 -9.42 -0.70 0.33
C PRO A 95 -8.58 -1.08 -0.89
N SER A 96 -8.42 -2.38 -1.12
CA SER A 96 -7.77 -2.93 -2.30
C SER A 96 -8.76 -2.91 -3.45
N ILE A 97 -8.98 -1.73 -4.03
CA ILE A 97 -9.85 -1.55 -5.19
C ILE A 97 -8.98 -1.65 -6.45
N LEU A 98 -9.38 -2.52 -7.38
CA LEU A 98 -8.76 -2.61 -8.69
C LEU A 98 -9.51 -1.71 -9.69
N ASN A 99 -8.85 -0.66 -10.13
CA ASN A 99 -9.43 0.31 -11.05
C ASN A 99 -9.14 -0.06 -12.50
N THR A 100 -10.15 -0.53 -13.22
CA THR A 100 -10.02 -0.87 -14.64
C THR A 100 -10.57 0.24 -15.53
N THR A 101 -10.16 0.25 -16.80
CA THR A 101 -10.76 1.13 -17.80
C THR A 101 -11.65 0.29 -18.72
N VAL A 102 -12.87 0.76 -18.98
CA VAL A 102 -13.86 0.08 -19.84
C VAL A 102 -14.30 1.00 -20.97
N CYS A 103 -14.39 0.46 -22.18
CA CYS A 103 -15.01 1.11 -23.32
C CYS A 103 -16.53 0.92 -23.26
N LYS A 104 -17.28 2.02 -23.31
CA LYS A 104 -18.75 2.00 -23.25
C LYS A 104 -19.40 1.45 -24.53
N ASP A 105 -18.72 1.58 -25.66
CA ASP A 105 -19.32 1.24 -26.97
C ASP A 105 -19.18 -0.25 -27.31
N CYS A 106 -18.06 -0.89 -26.95
CA CYS A 106 -17.82 -2.30 -27.28
C CYS A 106 -17.56 -3.20 -26.06
N GLY A 107 -17.55 -2.65 -24.84
CA GLY A 107 -17.34 -3.42 -23.61
C GLY A 107 -15.91 -3.87 -23.37
N TYR A 108 -14.95 -3.58 -24.26
CA TYR A 108 -13.53 -3.90 -24.03
C TYR A 108 -13.06 -3.28 -22.71
N GLN A 109 -12.44 -4.10 -21.86
CA GLN A 109 -12.00 -3.69 -20.54
C GLN A 109 -10.54 -4.07 -20.35
N GLU A 110 -9.77 -3.19 -19.73
CA GLU A 110 -8.36 -3.44 -19.43
C GLU A 110 -7.98 -3.01 -18.00
N ALA A 111 -6.98 -3.69 -17.47
CA ALA A 111 -6.23 -3.29 -16.28
C ALA A 111 -4.76 -3.10 -16.68
N THR A 112 -4.15 -1.98 -16.27
CA THR A 112 -2.71 -1.78 -16.47
C THR A 112 -1.91 -2.55 -15.42
N SER A 113 -0.62 -2.80 -15.67
CA SER A 113 0.25 -3.39 -14.65
C SER A 113 0.36 -2.49 -13.41
N ILE A 114 0.27 -1.18 -13.58
CA ILE A 114 0.21 -0.20 -12.48
C ILE A 114 -1.06 -0.37 -11.63
N ASP A 115 -2.23 -0.57 -12.26
CA ASP A 115 -3.48 -0.84 -11.53
C ASP A 115 -3.36 -2.12 -10.68
N MET A 116 -2.74 -3.16 -11.25
CA MET A 116 -2.49 -4.41 -10.54
C MET A 116 -1.54 -4.24 -9.35
N GLU A 117 -0.44 -3.49 -9.51
CA GLU A 117 0.50 -3.28 -8.39
C GLU A 117 -0.11 -2.45 -7.26
N TRP A 118 -0.91 -1.43 -7.57
CA TRP A 118 -1.65 -0.71 -6.54
C TRP A 118 -2.59 -1.62 -5.75
N TYR A 119 -3.32 -2.49 -6.46
CA TYR A 119 -4.19 -3.46 -5.82
C TYR A 119 -3.40 -4.42 -4.91
N LEU A 120 -2.34 -5.03 -5.44
CA LEU A 120 -1.54 -6.02 -4.72
C LEU A 120 -0.84 -5.42 -3.50
N ALA A 121 -0.25 -4.22 -3.64
CA ALA A 121 0.38 -3.50 -2.55
C ALA A 121 -0.63 -3.23 -1.42
N ARG A 122 -1.83 -2.73 -1.75
CA ARG A 122 -2.89 -2.44 -0.76
C ARG A 122 -3.44 -3.70 -0.09
N LYS A 123 -3.56 -4.81 -0.83
CA LYS A 123 -3.98 -6.11 -0.31
C LYS A 123 -2.94 -6.68 0.67
N ASN A 124 -1.65 -6.61 0.32
CA ASN A 124 -0.60 -7.36 1.01
C ASN A 124 0.12 -6.57 2.11
N LEU A 125 0.45 -5.29 1.87
CA LEU A 125 1.29 -4.52 2.79
C LEU A 125 0.74 -4.42 4.22
N PRO A 126 -0.57 -4.25 4.47
CA PRO A 126 -1.08 -4.24 5.84
C PRO A 126 -0.70 -5.51 6.62
N SER A 127 -0.94 -6.68 6.04
CA SER A 127 -0.59 -7.98 6.64
C SER A 127 0.93 -8.17 6.76
N MET A 128 1.69 -7.79 5.73
CA MET A 128 3.16 -7.87 5.78
C MET A 128 3.72 -6.97 6.89
N ILE A 129 3.27 -5.73 7.00
CA ILE A 129 3.71 -4.82 8.07
C ILE A 129 3.43 -5.46 9.43
N ASN A 130 2.23 -5.99 9.66
CA ASN A 130 1.89 -6.67 10.92
C ASN A 130 2.80 -7.87 11.22
N LEU A 131 3.27 -8.59 10.20
CA LEU A 131 4.25 -9.67 10.40
C LEU A 131 5.62 -9.16 10.82
N TYR A 132 6.06 -8.02 10.28
CA TYR A 132 7.37 -7.43 10.60
C TYR A 132 7.34 -6.54 11.85
N LEU A 133 6.14 -6.08 12.28
CA LEU A 133 5.97 -5.22 13.44
C LEU A 133 6.64 -5.83 14.68
N GLY A 134 7.47 -5.03 15.35
CA GLY A 134 8.22 -5.45 16.53
C GLY A 134 9.48 -6.28 16.27
N ARG A 135 9.70 -6.79 15.04
CA ARG A 135 10.90 -7.56 14.70
C ARG A 135 12.12 -6.68 14.42
N GLU A 136 13.32 -7.24 14.52
CA GLU A 136 14.58 -6.52 14.25
C GLU A 136 14.70 -6.12 12.78
N ASN A 137 14.22 -6.97 11.87
CA ASN A 137 14.30 -6.77 10.44
C ASN A 137 13.19 -5.87 9.86
N PHE A 138 12.51 -5.07 10.67
CA PHE A 138 11.43 -4.17 10.21
C PHE A 138 11.89 -3.22 9.09
N MET A 139 13.16 -2.84 9.08
CA MET A 139 13.75 -1.99 8.03
C MET A 139 13.76 -2.63 6.64
N GLU A 140 13.65 -3.96 6.52
CA GLU A 140 13.55 -4.66 5.24
C GLU A 140 12.33 -4.22 4.42
N LEU A 141 11.29 -3.68 5.07
CA LEU A 141 10.12 -3.12 4.40
C LEU A 141 10.48 -1.99 3.42
N THR A 142 11.61 -1.29 3.61
CA THR A 142 12.07 -0.27 2.64
C THR A 142 12.41 -0.86 1.26
N ASN A 143 12.67 -2.16 1.17
CA ASN A 143 13.01 -2.82 -0.07
C ASN A 143 11.76 -3.32 -0.82
N ALA A 144 11.08 -2.39 -1.50
CA ALA A 144 9.88 -2.68 -2.28
C ALA A 144 10.04 -3.86 -3.26
N LYS A 145 11.22 -4.02 -3.87
CA LYS A 145 11.50 -5.13 -4.80
C LYS A 145 11.43 -6.49 -4.10
N LEU A 146 11.98 -6.61 -2.89
CA LEU A 146 11.87 -7.84 -2.10
C LEU A 146 10.41 -8.12 -1.69
N LEU A 147 9.64 -7.08 -1.35
CA LEU A 147 8.23 -7.23 -0.99
C LEU A 147 7.41 -7.76 -2.18
N MET A 148 7.61 -7.19 -3.36
CA MET A 148 6.98 -7.61 -4.61
C MET A 148 7.29 -9.07 -4.99
N GLN A 149 8.48 -9.54 -4.62
CA GLN A 149 8.97 -10.89 -4.92
C GLN A 149 8.62 -11.91 -3.83
N SER A 150 7.92 -11.49 -2.77
CA SER A 150 7.56 -12.40 -1.69
C SER A 150 6.54 -13.44 -2.15
N LYS A 151 6.60 -14.63 -1.54
CA LYS A 151 5.74 -15.77 -1.90
C LYS A 151 4.25 -15.45 -1.79
N ILE A 152 3.86 -14.67 -0.77
CA ILE A 152 2.45 -14.28 -0.58
C ILE A 152 1.93 -13.41 -1.73
N VAL A 153 2.77 -12.48 -2.21
CA VAL A 153 2.43 -11.59 -3.33
C VAL A 153 2.40 -12.35 -4.64
N ALA A 154 3.28 -13.33 -4.84
CA ALA A 154 3.26 -14.19 -6.02
C ALA A 154 1.93 -14.97 -6.14
N ILE A 155 1.47 -15.56 -5.03
CA ILE A 155 0.18 -16.28 -4.97
C ILE A 155 -0.99 -15.33 -5.28
N ASP A 156 -1.04 -14.18 -4.61
CA ASP A 156 -2.10 -13.18 -4.82
C ASP A 156 -2.12 -12.63 -6.25
N ARG A 157 -0.95 -12.50 -6.88
CA ARG A 157 -0.82 -12.07 -8.26
C ARG A 157 -1.38 -13.11 -9.22
N GLU A 158 -1.06 -14.38 -9.02
CA GLU A 158 -1.60 -15.47 -9.84
C GLU A 158 -3.14 -15.54 -9.73
N GLU A 159 -3.68 -15.39 -8.51
CA GLU A 159 -5.12 -15.32 -8.28
C GLU A 159 -5.77 -14.13 -8.98
N LEU A 160 -5.14 -12.95 -8.92
CA LEU A 160 -5.61 -11.75 -9.60
C LEU A 160 -5.61 -11.93 -11.12
N ILE A 161 -4.54 -12.47 -11.70
CA ILE A 161 -4.44 -12.72 -13.15
C ILE A 161 -5.56 -13.66 -13.58
N LYS A 162 -5.79 -14.74 -12.83
CA LYS A 162 -6.89 -15.67 -13.10
C LYS A 162 -8.24 -14.96 -13.06
N THR A 163 -8.50 -14.17 -12.02
CA THR A 163 -9.75 -13.42 -11.85
C THR A 163 -9.99 -12.45 -13.01
N LEU A 164 -8.95 -11.75 -13.48
CA LEU A 164 -9.03 -10.86 -14.63
C LEU A 164 -9.36 -11.62 -15.92
N GLY A 165 -8.71 -12.76 -16.14
CA GLY A 165 -8.99 -13.65 -17.26
C GLY A 165 -10.43 -14.16 -17.28
N ASP A 166 -10.94 -14.64 -16.12
CA ASP A 166 -12.31 -15.13 -15.97
C ASP A 166 -13.37 -14.04 -16.25
N ASN A 167 -13.00 -12.76 -16.13
CA ASN A 167 -13.86 -11.60 -16.40
C ASN A 167 -13.61 -10.96 -17.78
N ASN A 168 -12.83 -11.59 -18.67
CA ASN A 168 -12.44 -11.06 -19.98
C ASN A 168 -11.76 -9.68 -19.91
N ILE A 169 -11.00 -9.41 -18.85
CA ILE A 169 -10.27 -8.15 -18.68
C ILE A 169 -8.85 -8.34 -19.18
N THR A 170 -8.45 -7.49 -20.14
CA THR A 170 -7.10 -7.56 -20.72
C THR A 170 -6.08 -6.91 -19.79
N ILE A 171 -4.94 -7.57 -19.59
CA ILE A 171 -3.82 -7.00 -18.84
C ILE A 171 -2.86 -6.33 -19.80
N THR A 172 -2.53 -5.06 -19.56
CA THR A 172 -1.57 -4.31 -20.39
C THR A 172 -0.33 -3.90 -19.60
N LYS A 173 0.83 -3.88 -20.26
CA LYS A 173 2.09 -3.36 -19.70
C LYS A 173 2.19 -1.83 -19.76
N SER A 174 1.13 -1.15 -20.21
CA SER A 174 1.11 0.30 -20.29
C SER A 174 1.14 0.91 -18.89
N ARG A 175 1.86 2.02 -18.71
CA ARG A 175 1.77 2.83 -17.48
C ARG A 175 0.59 3.78 -17.52
N ASN A 176 0.10 4.06 -18.72
CA ASN A 176 -1.01 4.97 -18.96
C ASN A 176 -2.26 4.15 -19.23
N ARG A 177 -3.40 4.63 -18.72
CA ARG A 177 -4.70 4.07 -19.06
C ARG A 177 -4.99 4.28 -20.55
N MET A 178 -5.79 3.41 -21.17
CA MET A 178 -6.27 3.65 -22.53
C MET A 178 -6.88 5.05 -22.66
N SER A 179 -6.49 5.74 -23.72
CA SER A 179 -7.09 7.00 -24.16
C SER A 179 -8.04 6.79 -25.35
N VAL A 180 -7.92 5.65 -26.03
CA VAL A 180 -8.75 5.19 -27.14
C VAL A 180 -8.90 3.67 -27.01
N CYS A 181 -10.11 3.15 -27.24
CA CYS A 181 -10.37 1.72 -27.18
C CYS A 181 -9.62 0.99 -28.32
N PRO A 182 -8.77 -0.02 -28.03
CA PRO A 182 -8.05 -0.74 -29.06
C PRO A 182 -8.97 -1.60 -29.95
N ASN A 183 -10.15 -1.98 -29.45
CA ASN A 183 -11.07 -2.85 -30.17
C ASN A 183 -11.98 -2.08 -31.17
N CYS A 184 -12.49 -0.90 -30.79
CA CYS A 184 -13.45 -0.14 -31.62
C CYS A 184 -13.05 1.31 -31.92
N GLN A 185 -11.86 1.76 -31.49
CA GLN A 185 -11.36 3.13 -31.66
C GLN A 185 -12.20 4.23 -30.98
N SER A 186 -13.17 3.85 -30.15
CA SER A 186 -13.97 4.80 -29.38
C SER A 186 -13.15 5.52 -28.31
N LYS A 187 -13.53 6.77 -28.04
CA LYS A 187 -13.06 7.58 -26.89
C LYS A 187 -14.04 7.57 -25.71
N GLN A 188 -15.17 6.86 -25.83
CA GLN A 188 -16.16 6.72 -24.77
C GLN A 188 -15.66 5.71 -23.73
N LEU A 189 -14.85 6.21 -22.80
CA LEU A 189 -14.19 5.42 -21.77
C LEU A 189 -14.74 5.78 -20.38
N SER A 190 -14.74 4.80 -19.47
CA SER A 190 -15.03 5.03 -18.06
C SER A 190 -14.14 4.18 -17.17
N PHE A 191 -14.01 4.61 -15.91
CA PHE A 191 -13.38 3.80 -14.87
C PHE A 191 -14.42 2.89 -14.23
N LYS A 192 -14.01 1.66 -13.99
CA LYS A 192 -14.82 0.65 -13.32
C LYS A 192 -13.98 0.00 -12.24
N ASP A 193 -14.47 0.14 -11.02
CA ASP A 193 -13.93 -0.56 -9.87
C ASP A 193 -14.34 -2.02 -10.00
N LEU A 194 -13.36 -2.90 -10.10
CA LEU A 194 -13.60 -4.33 -9.95
C LEU A 194 -13.61 -4.59 -8.44
N ASP A 195 -14.79 -4.78 -7.88
CA ASP A 195 -14.89 -5.29 -6.52
C ASP A 195 -14.43 -6.75 -6.53
N THR A 196 -13.14 -6.95 -6.29
CA THR A 196 -12.58 -8.31 -6.16
C THR A 196 -13.08 -8.99 -4.89
N ARG A 197 -13.80 -8.28 -4.02
CA ARG A 197 -14.54 -8.90 -2.93
C ARG A 197 -15.75 -9.61 -3.53
N LYS A 198 -15.61 -10.90 -3.82
CA LYS A 198 -16.75 -11.79 -3.51
C LYS A 198 -17.18 -11.42 -2.10
N ARG A 199 -18.47 -11.26 -1.87
CA ARG A 199 -19.07 -10.97 -0.55
C ARG A 199 -18.64 -12.03 0.47
N GLU A 200 -17.44 -11.91 0.98
CA GLU A 200 -17.02 -12.51 2.22
C GLU A 200 -17.57 -11.57 3.29
N HIS A 201 -18.79 -11.88 3.74
CA HIS A 201 -19.17 -11.58 5.11
C HIS A 201 -18.16 -12.27 6.02
N HIS A 202 -16.99 -11.64 6.19
CA HIS A 202 -16.10 -11.94 7.29
C HIS A 202 -16.24 -10.78 8.26
N ASP A 203 -17.13 -10.99 9.22
CA ASP A 203 -16.96 -10.47 10.57
C ASP A 203 -15.48 -10.47 10.89
N ALA A 204 -14.93 -9.27 11.13
CA ALA A 204 -13.54 -9.07 11.48
C ALA A 204 -13.28 -9.52 12.93
N THR A 205 -13.56 -10.78 13.21
CA THR A 205 -13.00 -11.58 14.29
C THR A 205 -12.15 -12.65 13.63
N TYR A 206 -10.92 -12.29 13.26
CA TYR A 206 -9.95 -13.25 12.74
C TYR A 206 -9.60 -14.26 13.84
N SER A 207 -10.27 -15.41 13.77
CA SER A 207 -9.98 -16.57 14.60
C SER A 207 -8.58 -17.11 14.29
N ILE A 208 -7.97 -17.66 15.33
CA ILE A 208 -6.58 -18.12 15.50
C ILE A 208 -6.08 -19.15 14.45
N SER A 209 -6.87 -19.55 13.46
CA SER A 209 -6.57 -20.67 12.56
C SER A 209 -5.61 -20.37 11.39
N TRP A 210 -5.32 -19.10 11.06
CA TRP A 210 -4.39 -18.76 9.96
C TRP A 210 -2.91 -18.81 10.34
N TRP A 211 -2.59 -18.78 11.64
CA TRP A 211 -1.22 -18.75 12.17
C TRP A 211 -0.44 -20.07 11.99
N SER A 212 -1.13 -21.19 11.76
CA SER A 212 -0.51 -22.51 11.63
C SER A 212 0.14 -22.76 10.26
N LYS A 213 -0.23 -22.01 9.20
CA LYS A 213 0.36 -22.16 7.85
C LYS A 213 1.62 -21.33 7.61
N LEU A 214 1.86 -20.26 8.38
CA LEU A 214 3.00 -19.35 8.17
C LEU A 214 4.33 -19.82 8.79
N ARG A 215 4.32 -20.82 9.68
CA ARG A 215 5.56 -21.34 10.30
C ARG A 215 6.42 -22.21 9.38
N GLY A 216 5.93 -22.57 8.18
CA GLY A 216 6.64 -23.46 7.26
C GLY A 216 7.29 -22.81 6.03
N ILE A 217 7.14 -21.50 5.82
CA ILE A 217 7.41 -20.89 4.49
C ILE A 217 8.71 -20.06 4.44
N PHE A 218 9.34 -19.78 5.60
CA PHE A 218 10.61 -19.07 5.71
C PHE A 218 11.67 -19.87 6.49
N LYS A 219 11.97 -21.07 5.98
CA LYS A 219 13.32 -21.64 6.04
C LYS A 219 13.97 -21.47 4.68
#